data_AF-A0A536KPX1-F1
#
_entry.id   AF-A0A536KPX1-F1
#
_cell.length_a   1.000
_cell.length_b   1.000
_cell.length_c   1.000
_cell.angle_alpha   90.00
_cell.angle_beta   90.00
_cell.angle_gamma   90.00
#
_symmetry.space_group_name_H-M   'P 1'
#
loop_
_entity.id
_entity.type
_entity.pdbx_description
1 polymer ?
#
loop_
_entity_poly.entity_id
_entity_poly.type
_entity_poly.pdbx_seq_one_letter_code
_entity_poly.pdbx_strand_id
1 'polypeptide(L)'
;MRAFRRRPAALLVLAVSATAALLFPLPSNAAPSSWLALDGKVRFTPPGGVTFDWANSGAGSPLPACPAGAVNVTGSGGLFNCGTPSAGGGAPPGAPSLTPAGAADLTRISSTFVVDPLSSDTTPCGASNDPTTFTTSVKNGDDINGMAFGPGNVPNKNDLSNVYAVSHATAARPELFFGAERLSDNGDSHIDFEFLQTIIGLTAGCSGNFSGHRTEGDLLVAVDFTGGGGTATNELYQWHCNAEPGPQPGDGTVCDPGGAAHYEQISIPGSVG
;
A
#
# COMPACT_ATOMS: atom_id res chain seq x y z
N MET A 1 -7.34 73.52 -48.22
CA MET A 1 -8.06 72.27 -48.56
C MET A 1 -7.38 71.10 -47.85
N ARG A 2 -8.20 70.29 -47.16
CA ARG A 2 -7.94 68.99 -46.50
C ARG A 2 -6.85 68.90 -45.41
N ALA A 3 -7.35 68.84 -44.16
CA ALA A 3 -6.64 68.50 -42.94
C ALA A 3 -6.32 67.00 -42.84
N PHE A 4 -5.11 66.65 -42.41
CA PHE A 4 -4.72 65.29 -42.05
C PHE A 4 -5.08 65.00 -40.58
N ARG A 5 -6.02 64.08 -40.38
CA ARG A 5 -6.52 63.64 -39.07
C ARG A 5 -5.56 62.56 -38.52
N ARG A 6 -4.84 62.86 -37.43
CA ARG A 6 -4.07 61.84 -36.69
C ARG A 6 -5.05 60.89 -35.99
N ARG A 7 -4.95 59.59 -36.25
CA ARG A 7 -5.68 58.55 -35.51
C ARG A 7 -4.93 58.26 -34.19
N PRO A 8 -5.60 58.21 -33.03
CA PRO A 8 -4.96 57.72 -31.82
C PRO A 8 -4.84 56.20 -31.92
N ALA A 9 -3.62 55.67 -31.72
CA ALA A 9 -3.41 54.26 -31.48
C ALA A 9 -3.90 53.95 -30.06
N ALA A 10 -4.92 53.10 -29.94
CA ALA A 10 -5.35 52.59 -28.65
C ALA A 10 -4.29 51.60 -28.15
N LEU A 11 -3.56 51.98 -27.10
CA LEU A 11 -2.73 51.06 -26.34
C LEU A 11 -3.67 50.18 -25.50
N LEU A 12 -3.82 48.91 -25.89
CA LEU A 12 -4.51 47.91 -25.09
C LEU A 12 -3.52 47.40 -24.04
N VAL A 13 -3.58 47.96 -22.83
CA VAL A 13 -2.86 47.41 -21.68
C VAL A 13 -3.67 46.21 -21.18
N LEU A 14 -3.23 44.99 -21.51
CA LEU A 14 -3.67 43.81 -20.77
C LEU A 14 -3.01 43.88 -19.39
N ALA A 15 -3.79 44.24 -18.37
CA ALA A 15 -3.44 43.97 -17.00
C ALA A 15 -3.53 42.45 -16.79
N VAL A 16 -2.40 41.75 -16.90
CA VAL A 16 -2.29 40.40 -16.35
C VAL A 16 -2.24 40.57 -14.84
N SER A 17 -3.41 40.50 -14.20
CA SER A 17 -3.49 40.29 -12.77
C SER A 17 -2.91 38.90 -12.50
N ALA A 18 -1.61 38.86 -12.19
CA ALA A 18 -1.01 37.71 -11.54
C ALA A 18 -1.60 37.66 -10.12
N THR A 19 -2.77 37.07 -9.98
CA THR A 19 -3.19 36.49 -8.72
C THR A 19 -2.17 35.41 -8.43
N ALA A 20 -1.17 35.74 -7.60
CA ALA A 20 -0.42 34.75 -6.86
C ALA A 20 -1.46 33.95 -6.09
N ALA A 21 -1.88 32.81 -6.65
CA ALA A 21 -2.60 31.82 -5.90
C ALA A 21 -1.68 31.48 -4.74
N LEU A 22 -2.06 31.94 -3.55
CA LEU A 22 -1.49 31.45 -2.31
C LEU A 22 -1.72 29.94 -2.32
N LEU A 23 -0.70 29.20 -2.75
CA LEU A 23 -0.58 27.77 -2.52
C LEU A 23 -0.37 27.63 -1.01
N PHE A 24 -1.46 27.74 -0.25
CA PHE A 24 -1.46 27.20 1.09
C PHE A 24 -1.28 25.69 0.91
N PRO A 25 -0.21 25.07 1.43
CA PRO A 25 -0.17 23.63 1.52
C PRO A 25 -1.39 23.23 2.33
N LEU A 26 -2.38 22.64 1.67
CA LEU A 26 -3.46 21.98 2.38
C LEU A 26 -2.77 20.89 3.19
N PRO A 27 -2.97 20.82 4.52
CA PRO A 27 -2.42 19.72 5.30
C PRO A 27 -2.88 18.41 4.66
N SER A 28 -1.92 17.58 4.27
CA SER A 28 -2.16 16.22 3.79
C SER A 28 -2.72 15.42 4.95
N ASN A 29 -4.03 15.49 5.15
CA ASN A 29 -4.71 14.69 6.15
C ASN A 29 -5.04 13.35 5.50
N ALA A 30 -4.10 12.40 5.60
CA ALA A 30 -4.45 11.00 5.48
C ALA A 30 -5.28 10.64 6.72
N ALA A 31 -6.47 10.08 6.50
CA ALA A 31 -7.33 9.60 7.58
C ALA A 31 -7.78 8.19 7.18
N PRO A 32 -7.61 7.18 8.06
CA PRO A 32 -8.15 5.85 7.79
C PRO A 32 -9.67 5.95 7.71
N SER A 33 -10.27 5.30 6.72
CA SER A 33 -11.72 5.11 6.71
C SER A 33 -12.11 4.16 7.86
N SER A 34 -13.34 4.27 8.38
CA SER A 34 -13.85 3.39 9.44
C SER A 34 -14.14 1.94 8.97
N TRP A 35 -13.71 1.58 7.76
CA TRP A 35 -13.93 0.27 7.16
C TRP A 35 -12.64 -0.55 7.19
N LEU A 36 -12.30 -1.07 8.37
CA LEU A 36 -11.38 -2.21 8.47
C LEU A 36 -12.21 -3.50 8.40
N ALA A 37 -12.12 -4.21 7.28
CA ALA A 37 -12.79 -5.49 7.11
C ALA A 37 -11.94 -6.63 7.70
N LEU A 38 -12.41 -7.21 8.80
CA LEU A 38 -11.81 -8.36 9.48
C LEU A 38 -12.72 -9.58 9.33
N ASP A 39 -13.13 -9.89 8.10
CA ASP A 39 -14.09 -10.98 7.82
C ASP A 39 -13.40 -12.31 7.48
N GLY A 40 -12.06 -12.35 7.56
CA GLY A 40 -11.24 -13.51 7.22
C GLY A 40 -11.34 -13.89 5.75
N LYS A 41 -11.76 -12.97 4.88
CA LYS A 41 -11.91 -13.19 3.44
C LYS A 41 -11.36 -12.01 2.66
N VAL A 42 -10.50 -12.29 1.69
CA VAL A 42 -10.11 -11.31 0.65
C VAL A 42 -11.34 -10.78 -0.12
N ARG A 43 -12.45 -11.52 -0.09
CA ARG A 43 -13.64 -11.24 -0.89
C ARG A 43 -14.75 -10.62 -0.04
N PHE A 44 -15.05 -9.36 -0.32
CA PHE A 44 -16.31 -8.76 0.09
C PHE A 44 -17.41 -9.20 -0.89
N THR A 45 -18.53 -9.75 -0.42
CA THR A 45 -19.67 -10.09 -1.29
C THR A 45 -20.75 -9.03 -1.14
N PRO A 46 -20.68 -7.92 -1.87
CA PRO A 46 -21.66 -6.87 -1.69
C PRO A 46 -23.00 -7.19 -2.38
N PRO A 47 -24.06 -6.45 -2.03
CA PRO A 47 -25.25 -6.35 -2.88
C PRO A 47 -24.88 -5.92 -4.31
N GLY A 48 -25.61 -6.42 -5.31
CA GLY A 48 -25.33 -6.12 -6.72
C GLY A 48 -25.33 -4.61 -7.01
N GLY A 49 -24.31 -4.14 -7.74
CA GLY A 49 -24.19 -2.74 -8.15
C GLY A 49 -23.09 -1.92 -7.45
N VAL A 50 -22.32 -2.51 -6.53
CA VAL A 50 -21.10 -1.88 -5.98
C VAL A 50 -19.86 -2.66 -6.43
N THR A 51 -18.77 -1.93 -6.69
CA THR A 51 -17.67 -2.39 -7.54
C THR A 51 -16.30 -2.41 -6.86
N PHE A 52 -16.23 -2.28 -5.54
CA PHE A 52 -14.95 -2.33 -4.82
C PHE A 52 -14.78 -3.71 -4.19
N ASP A 53 -14.32 -4.69 -4.98
CA ASP A 53 -13.92 -6.01 -4.50
C ASP A 53 -12.52 -6.35 -5.02
N TRP A 54 -11.69 -6.95 -4.16
CA TRP A 54 -10.35 -7.39 -4.53
C TRP A 54 -10.41 -8.50 -5.57
N ALA A 55 -11.45 -9.33 -5.51
CA ALA A 55 -11.76 -10.37 -6.48
C ALA A 55 -13.01 -10.05 -7.29
N ASN A 56 -13.29 -10.82 -8.35
CA ASN A 56 -14.53 -10.67 -9.11
C ASN A 56 -15.77 -11.02 -8.25
N SER A 57 -16.88 -10.32 -8.48
CA SER A 57 -18.17 -10.61 -7.83
C SER A 57 -19.35 -10.63 -8.81
N GLY A 58 -20.42 -11.32 -8.43
CA GLY A 58 -21.65 -11.46 -9.22
C GLY A 58 -21.70 -12.67 -10.17
N ALA A 59 -22.91 -12.95 -10.70
CA ALA A 59 -23.12 -14.00 -11.68
C ALA A 59 -22.96 -13.45 -13.10
N GLY A 60 -21.93 -13.91 -13.81
CA GLY A 60 -21.76 -13.67 -15.24
C GLY A 60 -20.76 -12.57 -15.61
N SER A 61 -19.60 -12.98 -16.12
CA SER A 61 -18.76 -12.23 -17.06
C SER A 61 -17.87 -13.24 -17.78
N PRO A 62 -17.49 -13.01 -19.05
CA PRO A 62 -16.93 -14.06 -19.89
C PRO A 62 -15.59 -14.49 -19.32
N LEU A 63 -15.38 -15.80 -19.20
CA LEU A 63 -14.10 -16.42 -18.88
C LEU A 63 -12.95 -15.65 -19.56
N PRO A 64 -12.04 -14.97 -18.82
CA PRO A 64 -10.66 -15.35 -19.02
C PRO A 64 -10.58 -16.79 -18.53
N ALA A 65 -10.21 -17.71 -19.41
CA ALA A 65 -9.78 -19.02 -18.94
C ALA A 65 -8.54 -18.76 -18.09
N CYS A 66 -8.70 -18.73 -16.77
CA CYS A 66 -7.56 -18.75 -15.88
C CYS A 66 -6.66 -19.92 -16.29
N PRO A 67 -5.33 -19.80 -16.17
CA PRO A 67 -4.43 -20.90 -16.46
C PRO A 67 -4.88 -22.18 -15.74
N ALA A 68 -4.63 -23.35 -16.33
CA ALA A 68 -4.99 -24.62 -15.70
C ALA A 68 -4.42 -24.70 -14.28
N GLY A 69 -5.25 -25.07 -13.30
CA GLY A 69 -4.88 -25.11 -11.88
C GLY A 69 -5.13 -23.80 -11.12
N ALA A 70 -5.42 -22.69 -11.79
CA ALA A 70 -5.81 -21.44 -11.15
C ALA A 70 -7.29 -21.42 -10.74
N VAL A 71 -7.56 -20.76 -9.63
CA VAL A 71 -8.90 -20.51 -9.11
C VAL A 71 -9.49 -19.30 -9.82
N ASN A 72 -10.59 -19.53 -10.54
CA ASN A 72 -11.37 -18.48 -11.17
C ASN A 72 -12.55 -18.08 -10.28
N VAL A 73 -12.59 -16.84 -9.83
CA VAL A 73 -13.78 -16.25 -9.23
C VAL A 73 -14.67 -15.71 -10.34
N THR A 74 -15.86 -16.29 -10.49
CA THR A 74 -16.84 -15.85 -11.49
C THR A 74 -17.41 -14.48 -11.15
N GLY A 75 -17.72 -13.68 -12.18
CA GLY A 75 -18.22 -12.31 -12.04
C GLY A 75 -17.38 -11.29 -12.78
N SER A 76 -17.60 -10.00 -12.50
CA SER A 76 -16.86 -8.88 -13.10
C SER A 76 -16.47 -7.84 -12.04
N GLY A 77 -15.64 -6.87 -12.43
CA GLY A 77 -15.34 -5.70 -11.62
C GLY A 77 -14.27 -5.90 -10.53
N GLY A 78 -13.76 -7.13 -10.36
CA GLY A 78 -12.67 -7.39 -9.42
C GLY A 78 -11.33 -6.90 -9.93
N LEU A 79 -10.47 -6.41 -9.03
CA LEU A 79 -9.11 -6.00 -9.38
C LEU A 79 -8.24 -7.20 -9.78
N PHE A 80 -8.32 -8.30 -9.03
CA PHE A 80 -7.50 -9.49 -9.21
C PHE A 80 -8.34 -10.76 -9.44
N ASN A 81 -7.79 -11.73 -10.19
CA ASN A 81 -8.38 -13.06 -10.37
C ASN A 81 -7.30 -14.07 -10.80
N CYS A 82 -7.64 -15.37 -10.85
CA CYS A 82 -6.75 -16.42 -11.34
C CYS A 82 -5.51 -16.69 -10.47
N GLY A 83 -5.62 -16.57 -9.14
CA GLY A 83 -4.58 -17.05 -8.22
C GLY A 83 -4.54 -18.58 -8.22
N THR A 84 -3.38 -19.18 -7.96
CA THR A 84 -3.23 -20.64 -7.90
C THR A 84 -3.09 -21.10 -6.46
N PRO A 85 -3.79 -22.17 -6.05
CA PRO A 85 -3.55 -22.77 -4.75
C PRO A 85 -2.15 -23.41 -4.73
N SER A 86 -1.68 -23.79 -3.55
CA SER A 86 -0.48 -24.63 -3.44
C SER A 86 -0.65 -25.89 -4.31
N ALA A 87 0.36 -26.19 -5.13
CA ALA A 87 0.36 -27.36 -6.01
C ALA A 87 0.56 -28.70 -5.26
N GLY A 88 0.60 -28.67 -3.93
CA GLY A 88 1.00 -29.80 -3.08
C GLY A 88 2.52 -29.97 -3.02
N GLY A 89 2.99 -30.86 -2.15
CA GLY A 89 4.42 -31.12 -1.98
C GLY A 89 5.24 -29.94 -1.45
N GLY A 90 4.58 -28.95 -0.83
CA GLY A 90 5.22 -27.73 -0.31
C GLY A 90 5.37 -26.61 -1.34
N ALA A 91 4.85 -26.69 -2.56
CA ALA A 91 4.92 -25.53 -3.46
C ALA A 91 4.07 -24.35 -2.92
N PRO A 92 4.59 -23.11 -2.89
CA PRO A 92 3.79 -21.96 -2.46
C PRO A 92 2.61 -21.69 -3.41
N PRO A 93 1.54 -21.00 -2.96
CA PRO A 93 0.49 -20.52 -3.84
C PRO A 93 1.03 -19.48 -4.83
N GLY A 94 0.24 -19.19 -5.87
CA GLY A 94 0.57 -18.18 -6.86
C GLY A 94 -0.38 -16.99 -6.78
N ALA A 95 0.17 -15.78 -6.84
CA ALA A 95 -0.60 -14.56 -6.75
C ALA A 95 -1.64 -14.46 -7.90
N PRO A 96 -2.83 -13.92 -7.61
CA PRO A 96 -3.80 -13.64 -8.66
C PRO A 96 -3.27 -12.54 -9.59
N SER A 97 -3.61 -12.68 -10.87
CA SER A 97 -3.31 -11.69 -11.89
C SER A 97 -4.31 -10.55 -11.89
N LEU A 98 -3.87 -9.38 -12.33
CA LEU A 98 -4.74 -8.25 -12.58
C LEU A 98 -5.77 -8.57 -13.67
N THR A 99 -7.05 -8.29 -13.42
CA THR A 99 -8.11 -8.54 -14.42
C THR A 99 -8.08 -7.50 -15.54
N PRO A 100 -8.65 -7.79 -16.73
CA PRO A 100 -8.84 -6.79 -17.77
C PRO A 100 -9.67 -5.58 -17.31
N ALA A 101 -10.64 -5.78 -16.41
CA ALA A 101 -11.45 -4.70 -15.85
C ALA A 101 -10.62 -3.80 -14.93
N GLY A 102 -9.85 -4.39 -14.01
CA GLY A 102 -8.92 -3.63 -13.18
C GLY A 102 -7.88 -2.90 -14.02
N ALA A 103 -7.35 -3.55 -15.07
CA ALA A 103 -6.42 -2.93 -16.02
C ALA A 103 -7.00 -1.73 -16.77
N ALA A 104 -8.31 -1.74 -17.04
CA ALA A 104 -9.02 -0.66 -17.72
C ALA A 104 -9.52 0.45 -16.78
N ASP A 105 -9.43 0.27 -15.46
CA ASP A 105 -9.83 1.27 -14.48
C ASP A 105 -8.86 2.45 -14.48
N LEU A 106 -9.31 3.58 -15.02
CA LEU A 106 -8.54 4.82 -15.12
C LEU A 106 -8.35 5.53 -13.78
N THR A 107 -9.14 5.18 -12.76
CA THR A 107 -8.97 5.74 -11.41
C THR A 107 -7.85 5.04 -10.66
N ARG A 108 -7.49 3.81 -11.02
CA ARG A 108 -6.42 3.07 -10.35
C ARG A 108 -5.05 3.62 -10.74
N ILE A 109 -4.31 4.07 -9.73
CA ILE A 109 -2.93 4.58 -9.87
C ILE A 109 -1.94 3.41 -9.88
N SER A 110 -2.01 2.54 -8.87
CA SER A 110 -1.15 1.37 -8.73
C SER A 110 -1.86 0.26 -7.96
N SER A 111 -1.44 -0.99 -8.16
CA SER A 111 -1.96 -2.13 -7.42
C SER A 111 -0.94 -3.25 -7.35
N THR A 112 -0.89 -3.96 -6.23
CA THR A 112 -0.06 -5.15 -6.03
C THR A 112 -0.81 -6.21 -5.23
N PHE A 113 -0.51 -7.47 -5.52
CA PHE A 113 -0.92 -8.61 -4.73
C PHE A 113 0.28 -9.55 -4.63
N VAL A 114 0.79 -9.72 -3.42
CA VAL A 114 1.96 -10.55 -3.12
C VAL A 114 1.48 -11.76 -2.33
N VAL A 115 1.91 -12.93 -2.78
CA VAL A 115 1.80 -14.18 -2.02
C VAL A 115 3.15 -14.44 -1.38
N ASP A 116 3.12 -14.71 -0.10
CA ASP A 116 4.30 -15.05 0.67
C ASP A 116 4.48 -16.58 0.73
N PRO A 117 5.66 -17.12 0.40
CA PRO A 117 5.95 -18.52 0.67
C PRO A 117 6.01 -18.78 2.18
N LEU A 118 5.35 -19.84 2.64
CA LEU A 118 5.29 -20.13 4.07
C LEU A 118 6.47 -20.98 4.53
N SER A 119 6.68 -21.06 5.85
CA SER A 119 7.73 -21.91 6.44
C SER A 119 7.64 -23.40 6.04
N SER A 120 6.45 -23.88 5.66
CA SER A 120 6.24 -25.24 5.14
C SER A 120 6.62 -25.43 3.68
N ASP A 121 6.88 -24.35 2.96
CA ASP A 121 6.99 -24.37 1.52
C ASP A 121 8.40 -24.70 1.04
N THR A 122 8.49 -25.10 -0.23
CA THR A 122 9.71 -25.37 -0.96
C THR A 122 9.81 -24.35 -2.08
N THR A 123 10.81 -23.50 -1.99
CA THR A 123 11.09 -22.43 -2.93
C THR A 123 12.40 -22.70 -3.68
N PRO A 124 12.74 -21.92 -4.72
CA PRO A 124 14.09 -21.95 -5.30
C PRO A 124 15.21 -21.65 -4.29
N CYS A 125 14.88 -21.10 -3.12
CA CYS A 125 15.80 -20.76 -2.04
C CYS A 125 15.96 -21.87 -0.99
N GLY A 126 15.27 -23.00 -1.15
CA GLY A 126 15.39 -24.18 -0.29
C GLY A 126 14.06 -24.87 -0.02
N ALA A 127 14.13 -26.01 0.68
CA ALA A 127 12.94 -26.74 1.12
C ALA A 127 12.64 -26.42 2.59
N SER A 128 11.35 -26.30 2.91
CA SER A 128 10.84 -26.03 4.25
C SER A 128 11.49 -24.80 4.87
N ASN A 129 11.50 -23.72 4.09
CA ASN A 129 11.94 -22.41 4.53
C ASN A 129 11.13 -21.33 3.81
N ASP A 130 10.79 -20.30 4.57
CA ASP A 130 10.30 -19.05 4.00
C ASP A 130 11.51 -18.15 3.71
N PRO A 131 11.78 -17.76 2.45
CA PRO A 131 12.91 -16.89 2.09
C PRO A 131 12.68 -15.39 2.37
N THR A 132 11.49 -14.97 2.80
CA THR A 132 11.12 -13.55 2.98
C THR A 132 11.21 -13.08 4.43
N THR A 133 11.72 -13.92 5.34
CA THR A 133 11.83 -13.60 6.77
C THR A 133 12.93 -12.59 7.06
N PHE A 134 12.74 -11.77 8.10
CA PHE A 134 13.83 -10.99 8.68
C PHE A 134 14.81 -11.90 9.44
N THR A 135 16.08 -11.84 9.06
CA THR A 135 17.15 -12.65 9.70
C THR A 135 17.81 -11.96 10.90
N THR A 136 17.42 -10.72 11.15
CA THR A 136 17.92 -9.87 12.25
C THR A 136 16.74 -9.26 12.99
N SER A 137 16.97 -8.86 14.25
CA SER A 137 16.00 -8.02 14.96
C SER A 137 15.93 -6.67 14.28
N VAL A 138 14.76 -6.34 13.72
CA VAL A 138 14.49 -5.05 13.06
C VAL A 138 13.40 -4.29 13.80
N LYS A 139 13.46 -2.97 13.74
CA LYS A 139 12.48 -2.02 14.26
C LYS A 139 12.14 -0.98 13.19
N ASN A 140 10.98 -0.34 13.28
CA ASN A 140 10.54 0.64 12.29
C ASN A 140 11.47 1.87 12.15
N GLY A 141 12.30 2.16 13.16
CA GLY A 141 13.31 3.23 13.12
C GLY A 141 14.68 2.80 12.60
N ASP A 142 14.91 1.50 12.36
CA ASP A 142 16.19 1.03 11.87
C ASP A 142 16.40 1.47 10.41
N ASP A 143 17.66 1.70 10.02
CA ASP A 143 18.05 2.00 8.64
C ASP A 143 17.62 0.87 7.72
N ILE A 144 16.90 1.20 6.64
CA ILE A 144 16.43 0.24 5.64
C ILE A 144 17.62 -0.60 5.13
N ASN A 145 18.76 0.02 4.85
CA ASN A 145 19.91 -0.69 4.30
C ASN A 145 20.54 -1.69 5.31
N GLY A 146 20.25 -1.52 6.60
CA GLY A 146 20.66 -2.42 7.67
C GLY A 146 19.73 -3.63 7.87
N MET A 147 18.52 -3.59 7.32
CA MET A 147 17.57 -4.71 7.41
C MET A 147 18.04 -5.86 6.52
N ALA A 148 18.01 -7.07 7.06
CA ALA A 148 18.42 -8.28 6.36
C ALA A 148 17.28 -9.30 6.28
N PHE A 149 17.15 -9.94 5.12
CA PHE A 149 16.16 -10.97 4.85
C PHE A 149 16.82 -12.29 4.43
N GLY A 150 16.08 -13.37 4.54
CA GLY A 150 16.50 -14.67 4.04
C GLY A 150 15.67 -15.82 4.59
N PRO A 151 16.16 -17.06 4.42
CA PRO A 151 15.43 -18.25 4.80
C PRO A 151 15.26 -18.37 6.32
N GLY A 152 14.02 -18.51 6.76
CA GLY A 152 13.65 -18.69 8.15
C GLY A 152 12.45 -19.59 8.36
N ASN A 153 12.18 -19.88 9.63
CA ASN A 153 10.95 -20.53 10.07
C ASN A 153 10.26 -19.58 11.04
N VAL A 154 9.07 -19.15 10.69
CA VAL A 154 8.26 -18.19 11.44
C VAL A 154 7.05 -18.91 12.01
N PRO A 155 6.70 -18.72 13.29
CA PRO A 155 5.45 -19.27 13.82
C PRO A 155 4.25 -18.68 13.07
N ASN A 156 3.23 -19.49 12.76
CA ASN A 156 2.05 -19.09 11.99
C ASN A 156 1.38 -17.76 12.42
N LYS A 157 1.43 -17.40 13.70
CA LYS A 157 0.84 -16.13 14.19
C LYS A 157 1.63 -14.87 13.80
N ASN A 158 2.90 -15.04 13.42
CA ASN A 158 3.82 -13.99 13.02
C ASN A 158 4.12 -14.05 11.51
N ASP A 159 3.45 -14.95 10.79
CA ASP A 159 3.67 -15.23 9.38
C ASP A 159 2.46 -14.73 8.57
N LEU A 160 2.72 -14.26 7.35
CA LEU A 160 1.71 -13.69 6.47
C LEU A 160 1.54 -14.61 5.26
N SER A 161 0.32 -14.81 4.76
CA SER A 161 0.13 -15.56 3.50
C SER A 161 0.03 -14.66 2.28
N ASN A 162 -0.61 -13.51 2.46
CA ASN A 162 -0.94 -12.59 1.38
C ASN A 162 -0.83 -11.16 1.87
N VAL A 163 -0.29 -10.28 1.03
CA VAL A 163 -0.25 -8.83 1.27
C VAL A 163 -0.64 -8.13 -0.03
N TYR A 164 -1.55 -7.17 0.04
CA TYR A 164 -2.07 -6.51 -1.15
C TYR A 164 -2.40 -5.05 -0.89
N ALA A 165 -2.28 -4.24 -1.94
CA ALA A 165 -2.59 -2.82 -1.88
C ALA A 165 -3.07 -2.31 -3.25
N VAL A 166 -3.93 -1.31 -3.23
CA VAL A 166 -4.35 -0.55 -4.40
C VAL A 166 -4.47 0.92 -4.04
N SER A 167 -3.91 1.77 -4.88
CA SER A 167 -4.10 3.21 -4.83
C SER A 167 -4.97 3.66 -6.00
N HIS A 168 -5.84 4.62 -5.73
CA HIS A 168 -6.78 5.15 -6.71
C HIS A 168 -6.93 6.66 -6.54
N ALA A 169 -7.09 7.34 -7.66
CA ALA A 169 -7.38 8.75 -7.73
C ALA A 169 -8.90 8.94 -7.61
N THR A 170 -9.33 9.76 -6.64
CA THR A 170 -10.67 10.33 -6.64
C THR A 170 -10.61 11.80 -7.10
N ALA A 171 -11.77 12.38 -7.38
CA ALA A 171 -11.87 13.81 -7.70
C ALA A 171 -11.41 14.73 -6.56
N ALA A 172 -11.32 14.22 -5.32
CA ALA A 172 -10.94 15.00 -4.14
C ALA A 172 -9.50 14.72 -3.67
N ARG A 173 -9.11 13.45 -3.55
CA ARG A 173 -7.79 13.02 -3.06
C ARG A 173 -7.43 11.61 -3.52
N PRO A 174 -6.14 11.22 -3.60
CA PRO A 174 -5.79 9.82 -3.71
C PRO A 174 -6.24 9.07 -2.46
N GLU A 175 -6.73 7.84 -2.62
CA GLU A 175 -6.95 6.92 -1.50
C GLU A 175 -6.17 5.63 -1.72
N LEU A 176 -5.98 4.91 -0.63
CA LEU A 176 -5.15 3.72 -0.54
C LEU A 176 -5.92 2.67 0.24
N PHE A 177 -6.19 1.54 -0.39
CA PHE A 177 -6.70 0.35 0.26
C PHE A 177 -5.59 -0.68 0.33
N PHE A 178 -5.52 -1.40 1.44
CA PHE A 178 -4.52 -2.42 1.67
C PHE A 178 -5.06 -3.49 2.61
N GLY A 179 -4.38 -4.63 2.64
CA GLY A 179 -4.68 -5.71 3.56
C GLY A 179 -3.57 -6.74 3.59
N ALA A 180 -3.62 -7.57 4.62
CA ALA A 180 -2.78 -8.75 4.75
C ALA A 180 -3.55 -9.87 5.44
N GLU A 181 -3.04 -11.09 5.33
CA GLU A 181 -3.61 -12.27 5.97
C GLU A 181 -2.60 -12.92 6.90
N ARG A 182 -3.01 -13.21 8.14
CA ARG A 182 -2.23 -14.02 9.09
C ARG A 182 -2.62 -15.48 8.96
N LEU A 183 -1.66 -16.39 9.15
CA LEU A 183 -1.96 -17.84 9.11
C LEU A 183 -2.70 -18.36 10.34
N SER A 184 -2.57 -17.66 11.46
CA SER A 184 -3.28 -17.96 12.71
C SER A 184 -3.56 -16.68 13.47
N ASP A 185 -4.72 -16.63 14.09
CA ASP A 185 -5.17 -15.55 14.93
C ASP A 185 -4.90 -15.82 16.42
N ASN A 186 -3.94 -16.67 16.78
CA ASN A 186 -3.72 -17.01 18.19
C ASN A 186 -2.94 -15.94 18.98
N GLY A 187 -3.61 -15.27 19.91
CA GLY A 187 -3.03 -14.30 20.83
C GLY A 187 -2.76 -12.94 20.20
N ASP A 188 -1.99 -12.11 20.90
CA ASP A 188 -1.67 -10.76 20.43
C ASP A 188 -0.69 -10.80 19.25
N SER A 189 -0.93 -9.94 18.26
CA SER A 189 -0.07 -9.75 17.10
C SER A 189 -0.13 -8.30 16.60
N HIS A 190 0.91 -7.87 15.91
CA HIS A 190 1.04 -6.51 15.38
C HIS A 190 1.46 -6.59 13.91
N ILE A 191 0.89 -5.74 13.05
CA ILE A 191 1.30 -5.59 11.65
C ILE A 191 1.48 -4.11 11.37
N ASP A 192 2.66 -3.75 10.87
CA ASP A 192 2.93 -2.41 10.35
C ASP A 192 2.92 -2.42 8.82
N PHE A 193 2.20 -1.48 8.22
CA PHE A 193 2.24 -1.21 6.79
C PHE A 193 2.98 0.09 6.55
N GLU A 194 4.20 0.01 6.02
CA GLU A 194 4.98 1.19 5.62
C GLU A 194 4.77 1.49 4.13
N PHE A 195 4.30 2.69 3.83
CA PHE A 195 4.10 3.21 2.48
C PHE A 195 5.15 4.27 2.19
N LEU A 196 6.15 3.85 1.41
CA LEU A 196 7.33 4.64 1.12
C LEU A 196 7.18 5.35 -0.23
N GLN A 197 7.61 6.61 -0.31
CA GLN A 197 7.62 7.37 -1.55
C GLN A 197 8.77 6.92 -2.47
N THR A 198 9.82 6.30 -1.90
CA THR A 198 10.90 5.68 -2.66
C THR A 198 10.67 4.19 -2.88
N ILE A 199 11.25 3.65 -3.95
CA ILE A 199 11.24 2.21 -4.22
C ILE A 199 12.33 1.55 -3.39
N ILE A 200 11.94 0.58 -2.58
CA ILE A 200 12.87 -0.30 -1.86
C ILE A 200 13.18 -1.53 -2.70
N GLY A 201 14.47 -1.87 -2.80
CA GLY A 201 14.97 -3.05 -3.49
C GLY A 201 15.57 -4.07 -2.53
N LEU A 202 15.83 -5.27 -3.04
CA LEU A 202 16.58 -6.33 -2.36
C LEU A 202 17.93 -6.52 -3.04
N THR A 203 19.00 -6.72 -2.27
CA THR A 203 20.35 -6.87 -2.84
C THR A 203 20.62 -8.25 -3.46
N ALA A 204 19.74 -9.23 -3.23
CA ALA A 204 19.83 -10.59 -3.74
C ALA A 204 18.45 -11.26 -3.79
N GLY A 205 18.36 -12.49 -4.28
CA GLY A 205 17.08 -13.20 -4.44
C GLY A 205 16.65 -14.07 -3.25
N CYS A 206 17.60 -14.71 -2.57
CA CYS A 206 17.28 -15.69 -1.52
C CYS A 206 17.68 -15.27 -0.11
N SER A 207 18.64 -14.35 0.02
CA SER A 207 19.03 -13.74 1.28
C SER A 207 19.91 -12.55 0.97
N GLY A 208 19.74 -11.45 1.71
CA GLY A 208 20.50 -10.23 1.51
C GLY A 208 20.00 -9.12 2.40
N ASN A 209 20.20 -7.90 1.93
CA ASN A 209 19.76 -6.68 2.59
C ASN A 209 18.68 -6.00 1.75
N PHE A 210 17.90 -5.15 2.41
CA PHE A 210 17.11 -4.15 1.73
C PHE A 210 18.03 -3.04 1.22
N SER A 211 17.54 -2.27 0.26
CA SER A 211 18.24 -1.12 -0.32
C SER A 211 17.25 -0.01 -0.62
N GLY A 212 17.59 1.21 -0.25
CA GLY A 212 16.73 2.38 -0.41
C GLY A 212 16.71 3.22 0.87
N HIS A 213 15.76 4.15 0.92
CA HIS A 213 15.74 5.18 1.96
C HIS A 213 14.31 5.55 2.33
N ARG A 214 14.11 5.94 3.59
CA ARG A 214 12.90 6.67 3.96
C ARG A 214 13.01 8.12 3.51
N THR A 215 11.86 8.73 3.32
CA THR A 215 11.70 10.13 2.95
C THR A 215 10.72 10.81 3.87
N GLU A 216 10.93 12.10 4.11
CA GLU A 216 9.95 12.95 4.80
C GLU A 216 8.55 12.73 4.21
N GLY A 217 7.58 12.39 5.05
CA GLY A 217 6.21 12.17 4.62
C GLY A 217 5.87 10.75 4.19
N ASP A 218 6.78 9.78 4.31
CA ASP A 218 6.41 8.37 4.28
C ASP A 218 5.37 8.06 5.38
N LEU A 219 4.49 7.09 5.12
CA LEU A 219 3.40 6.77 6.04
C LEU A 219 3.58 5.39 6.65
N LEU A 220 3.21 5.24 7.93
CA LEU A 220 3.08 3.95 8.59
C LEU A 220 1.68 3.80 9.15
N VAL A 221 1.03 2.68 8.86
CA VAL A 221 -0.19 2.26 9.55
C VAL A 221 0.14 1.10 10.46
N ALA A 222 0.07 1.33 11.77
CA ALA A 222 0.22 0.29 12.79
C ALA A 222 -1.14 -0.34 13.05
N VAL A 223 -1.21 -1.68 13.04
CA VAL A 223 -2.43 -2.44 13.28
C VAL A 223 -2.18 -3.45 14.39
N ASP A 224 -2.83 -3.25 15.53
CA ASP A 224 -2.67 -4.11 16.70
C ASP A 224 -3.88 -5.02 16.90
N PHE A 225 -3.62 -6.31 17.06
CA PHE A 225 -4.63 -7.31 17.37
C PHE A 225 -4.46 -7.77 18.82
N THR A 226 -5.53 -7.71 19.61
CA THR A 226 -5.54 -8.16 21.00
C THR A 226 -6.38 -9.44 21.15
N GLY A 227 -5.89 -10.39 21.95
CA GLY A 227 -6.59 -11.62 22.34
C GLY A 227 -6.89 -12.56 21.18
N GLY A 228 -6.18 -12.42 20.07
CA GLY A 228 -6.43 -13.21 18.86
C GLY A 228 -7.68 -12.83 18.07
N GLY A 229 -8.33 -11.71 18.42
CA GLY A 229 -9.62 -11.31 17.85
C GLY A 229 -9.53 -10.36 16.66
N GLY A 230 -10.67 -10.23 15.96
CA GLY A 230 -10.95 -9.32 14.86
C GLY A 230 -11.40 -7.92 15.28
N THR A 231 -10.85 -7.36 16.36
CA THR A 231 -10.93 -5.91 16.64
C THR A 231 -9.51 -5.40 16.66
N ALA A 232 -9.08 -4.79 15.56
CA ALA A 232 -7.77 -4.17 15.50
C ALA A 232 -7.87 -2.69 15.84
N THR A 233 -6.96 -2.17 16.66
CA THR A 233 -6.72 -0.73 16.71
C THR A 233 -5.78 -0.37 15.58
N ASN A 234 -5.96 0.83 15.02
CA ASN A 234 -5.10 1.33 13.98
C ASN A 234 -4.63 2.75 14.28
N GLU A 235 -3.33 2.96 14.16
CA GLU A 235 -2.70 4.26 14.32
C GLU A 235 -1.98 4.61 13.02
N LEU A 236 -2.04 5.88 12.64
CA LEU A 236 -1.41 6.39 11.44
C LEU A 236 -0.27 7.33 11.84
N TYR A 237 0.89 7.14 11.23
CA TYR A 237 2.08 7.91 11.48
C TYR A 237 2.67 8.47 10.18
N GLN A 238 3.37 9.59 10.30
CA GLN A 238 4.19 10.19 9.26
C GLN A 238 5.66 10.08 9.66
N TRP A 239 6.54 9.70 8.73
CA TRP A 239 7.98 9.73 8.93
C TRP A 239 8.50 11.15 8.87
N HIS A 240 9.17 11.58 9.94
CA HIS A 240 9.81 12.88 10.04
C HIS A 240 11.34 12.74 10.03
N CYS A 241 12.04 13.53 9.23
CA CYS A 241 13.50 13.48 9.14
C CYS A 241 14.18 13.94 10.43
N ASN A 242 13.58 14.90 11.12
CA ASN A 242 14.11 15.46 12.36
C ASN A 242 13.27 15.02 13.55
N ALA A 243 13.90 14.79 14.70
CA ALA A 243 13.17 14.51 15.94
C ALA A 243 12.32 15.71 16.37
N GLU A 244 11.13 15.43 16.90
CA GLU A 244 10.25 16.48 17.43
C GLU A 244 10.71 17.01 18.81
N PRO A 245 10.48 18.31 19.12
CA PRO A 245 9.91 19.33 18.24
C PRO A 245 10.94 19.93 17.27
N GLY A 246 10.57 20.16 16.00
CA GLY A 246 11.48 20.83 15.05
C GLY A 246 10.87 21.10 13.68
N PRO A 247 11.47 21.99 12.85
CA PRO A 247 11.06 22.13 11.47
C PRO A 247 11.43 20.87 10.68
N GLN A 248 10.45 20.26 10.03
CA GLN A 248 10.70 19.19 9.07
C GLN A 248 11.12 19.76 7.70
N PRO A 249 11.97 19.04 6.94
CA PRO A 249 12.24 19.38 5.55
C PRO A 249 10.97 19.17 4.70
N GLY A 250 11.05 19.43 3.39
CA GLY A 250 9.90 19.18 2.51
C GLY A 250 9.70 17.69 2.24
N ASP A 251 8.44 17.27 2.05
CA ASP A 251 8.07 15.90 1.64
C ASP A 251 8.96 15.36 0.51
N GLY A 252 9.33 14.08 0.60
CA GLY A 252 10.25 13.43 -0.35
C GLY A 252 11.74 13.70 -0.08
N THR A 253 12.09 14.46 0.97
CA THR A 253 13.49 14.61 1.38
C THR A 253 14.00 13.30 1.95
N VAL A 254 15.03 12.72 1.33
CA VAL A 254 15.67 11.48 1.79
C VAL A 254 16.28 11.67 3.17
N CYS A 255 15.92 10.82 4.12
CA CYS A 255 16.44 10.87 5.48
C CYS A 255 16.29 9.53 6.22
N ASP A 256 17.44 8.98 6.60
CA ASP A 256 17.56 7.81 7.49
C ASP A 256 18.34 8.23 8.74
N PRO A 257 17.74 9.01 9.67
CA PRO A 257 18.40 9.47 10.89
C PRO A 257 19.01 8.35 11.74
N GLY A 258 18.52 7.12 11.60
CA GLY A 258 18.99 5.92 12.29
C GLY A 258 18.66 5.94 13.78
N GLY A 259 18.42 4.77 14.38
CA GLY A 259 18.18 4.64 15.81
C GLY A 259 16.70 4.61 16.19
N ALA A 260 16.22 5.60 16.94
CA ALA A 260 14.81 5.62 17.37
C ALA A 260 13.87 5.76 16.17
N ALA A 261 12.61 5.34 16.29
CA ALA A 261 11.62 5.60 15.25
C ALA A 261 11.29 7.10 15.21
N HIS A 262 11.29 7.69 14.03
CA HIS A 262 10.87 9.08 13.78
C HIS A 262 9.44 9.18 13.26
N TYR A 263 8.60 8.22 13.65
CA TYR A 263 7.20 8.19 13.27
C TYR A 263 6.39 9.08 14.20
N GLU A 264 5.86 10.17 13.66
CA GLU A 264 4.98 11.09 14.39
C GLU A 264 3.52 10.75 14.12
N GLN A 265 2.75 10.58 15.19
CA GLN A 265 1.36 10.16 15.07
C GLN A 265 0.54 11.26 14.41
N ILE A 266 -0.08 10.95 13.27
CA ILE A 266 -1.03 11.83 12.63
C ILE A 266 -2.29 11.83 13.51
N SER A 267 -2.49 12.93 14.22
CA SER A 267 -3.65 13.12 15.09
C SER A 267 -4.93 13.11 14.25
N ILE A 268 -5.68 12.03 14.28
CA ILE A 268 -6.94 11.88 13.55
C ILE A 268 -8.03 12.71 14.24
N PRO A 269 -8.65 13.72 13.59
CA PRO A 269 -9.85 14.33 14.14
C PRO A 269 -11.00 13.31 14.12
N GLY A 270 -11.34 12.73 15.28
CA GLY A 270 -12.62 12.04 15.48
C GLY A 270 -12.67 10.52 15.28
N SER A 271 -11.56 9.79 15.35
CA SER A 271 -11.63 8.32 15.50
C SER A 271 -11.84 7.96 16.98
N VAL A 272 -13.09 8.05 17.44
CA VAL A 272 -13.52 7.50 18.73
C VAL A 272 -14.61 6.46 18.49
N GLY A 273 -14.29 5.20 18.84
CA GLY A 273 -15.26 4.16 19.21
C GLY A 273 -15.82 3.32 18.06
#